data_AF-A0A1I6Y9L4-F1
#
_entry.id   AF-A0A1I6Y9L4-F1
#
_cell.length_a   1.000
_cell.length_b   1.000
_cell.length_c   1.000
_cell.angle_alpha   90.00
_cell.angle_beta   90.00
_cell.angle_gamma   90.00
#
_symmetry.space_group_name_H-M   'P 1'
#
loop_
_entity.id
_entity.type
_entity.pdbx_description
1 polymer ?
#
loop_
_entity_poly.entity_id
_entity_poly.type
_entity_poly.pdbx_seq_one_letter_code
_entity_poly.pdbx_strand_id
1 'polypeptide(L)'
;MSPVACGVDPQDRIVVSTYPDRAKARNARRDPRVSICVLSDEWDGPHVQVDGRARVLDMPEALDGLVDYFRCISGEHPDWDEYREAMARQNKSLLRIEIEEWGPIATGGFPPHLAES
;
A
#
# COMPACT_ATOMS: atom_id res chain seq x y z
N MET A 1 -4.10 -0.36 -12.49
CA MET A 1 -2.83 -0.27 -11.77
C MET A 1 -2.41 1.19 -11.62
N SER A 2 -1.77 1.56 -10.51
CA SER A 2 -1.20 2.89 -10.29
C SER A 2 -0.05 2.81 -9.28
N PRO A 3 1.08 3.51 -9.47
CA PRO A 3 2.14 3.60 -8.47
C PRO A 3 1.64 4.20 -7.16
N VAL A 4 2.16 3.69 -6.04
CA VAL A 4 1.86 4.13 -4.67
C VAL A 4 3.08 3.97 -3.79
N ALA A 5 3.22 4.85 -2.80
CA ALA A 5 3.93 4.51 -1.59
C ALA A 5 2.99 3.69 -0.69
N CYS A 6 3.54 2.69 -0.03
CA CYS A 6 2.81 1.82 0.88
C CYS A 6 3.69 1.43 2.07
N GLY A 7 3.06 1.02 3.17
CA GLY A 7 3.74 0.40 4.31
C GLY A 7 2.98 -0.84 4.77
N VAL A 8 3.58 -1.59 5.69
CA VAL A 8 2.93 -2.68 6.41
C VAL A 8 2.61 -2.18 7.82
N ASP A 9 1.32 -2.16 8.18
CA ASP A 9 0.87 -1.73 9.50
C ASP A 9 1.18 -2.78 10.59
N PRO A 10 1.06 -2.45 11.90
CA PRO A 10 1.37 -3.39 12.98
C PRO A 10 0.49 -4.65 13.05
N GLN A 11 -0.51 -4.79 12.18
CA GLN A 11 -1.35 -5.97 12.05
C GLN A 11 -1.08 -6.73 10.74
N ASP A 12 0.09 -6.53 10.14
CA ASP A 12 0.57 -7.22 8.93
C ASP A 12 -0.27 -6.93 7.68
N ARG A 13 -0.86 -5.73 7.58
CA ARG A 13 -1.68 -5.30 6.44
C ARG A 13 -0.98 -4.24 5.62
N ILE A 14 -1.16 -4.26 4.31
CA ILE A 14 -0.62 -3.21 3.46
C ILE A 14 -1.53 -1.98 3.56
N VAL A 15 -0.93 -0.82 3.84
CA VAL A 15 -1.63 0.47 3.96
C VAL A 15 -1.15 1.47 2.93
N VAL A 16 -2.11 2.18 2.32
CA VAL A 16 -1.88 3.20 1.29
C VAL A 16 -2.74 4.42 1.56
N SER A 17 -2.11 5.59 1.68
CA SER A 17 -2.83 6.88 1.75
C SER A 17 -3.40 7.28 0.38
N THR A 18 -4.64 7.76 0.36
CA THR A 18 -5.27 8.26 -0.87
C THR A 18 -6.33 9.33 -0.60
N TYR A 19 -7.10 9.69 -1.63
CA TYR A 19 -8.31 10.51 -1.51
C TYR A 19 -9.55 9.71 -1.93
N PRO A 20 -10.73 10.00 -1.35
CA PRO A 20 -11.95 9.22 -1.59
C PRO A 20 -12.36 9.22 -3.07
N ASP A 21 -12.03 10.29 -3.79
CA ASP A 21 -12.35 10.50 -5.21
C ASP A 21 -11.33 9.91 -6.18
N ARG A 22 -10.30 9.21 -5.71
CA ARG A 22 -9.35 8.55 -6.63
C ARG A 22 -9.99 7.31 -7.22
N ALA A 23 -9.65 7.03 -8.48
CA ALA A 23 -10.12 5.84 -9.18
C ALA A 23 -9.83 4.55 -8.39
N LYS A 24 -8.66 4.44 -7.73
CA LYS A 24 -8.30 3.29 -6.89
C LYS A 24 -9.25 3.10 -5.70
N ALA A 25 -9.67 4.18 -5.04
CA ALA A 25 -10.62 4.13 -3.92
C ALA A 25 -12.01 3.73 -4.40
N ARG A 26 -12.52 4.35 -5.48
CA ARG A 26 -13.80 3.97 -6.09
C ARG A 26 -13.81 2.52 -6.57
N ASN A 27 -12.73 2.07 -7.21
CA ASN A 27 -12.60 0.70 -7.69
C ASN A 27 -12.57 -0.30 -6.53
N ALA A 28 -11.78 -0.04 -5.48
CA ALA A 28 -11.70 -0.90 -4.29
C ALA A 28 -13.03 -1.00 -3.52
N ARG A 29 -13.82 0.08 -3.47
CA ARG A 29 -15.18 0.03 -2.90
C ARG A 29 -16.13 -0.84 -3.72
N ARG A 30 -15.98 -0.82 -5.05
CA ARG A 30 -16.82 -1.62 -5.97
C ARG A 30 -16.43 -3.10 -5.93
N ASP A 31 -15.13 -3.37 -5.94
CA ASP A 31 -14.56 -4.71 -5.91
C ASP A 31 -13.30 -4.68 -5.03
N PRO A 32 -13.33 -5.34 -3.85
CA PRO A 32 -12.22 -5.25 -2.90
C PRO A 32 -10.99 -6.03 -3.34
N ARG A 33 -11.07 -6.89 -4.37
CA ARG A 33 -9.91 -7.68 -4.81
C ARG A 33 -8.87 -6.75 -5.43
N VAL A 34 -7.65 -6.79 -4.90
CA VAL A 34 -6.53 -5.97 -5.35
C VAL A 34 -5.26 -6.79 -5.45
N SER A 35 -4.40 -6.37 -6.38
CA SER A 35 -3.04 -6.86 -6.52
C SER A 35 -2.08 -5.69 -6.32
N ILE A 36 -0.99 -5.94 -5.60
CA ILE A 36 0.13 -5.01 -5.43
C ILE A 36 1.38 -5.68 -5.99
N CYS A 37 2.10 -4.95 -6.84
CA CYS A 37 3.46 -5.30 -7.21
C CYS A 37 4.40 -4.40 -6.40
N VAL A 38 5.16 -5.00 -5.49
CA VAL A 38 6.18 -4.31 -4.70
C VAL A 38 7.51 -4.43 -5.46
N LEU A 39 8.06 -3.29 -5.82
CA LEU A 39 9.33 -3.18 -6.54
C LEU A 39 10.46 -2.96 -5.53
N SER A 40 11.64 -3.48 -5.86
CA SER A 40 12.90 -3.06 -5.23
C SER A 40 13.26 -1.62 -5.63
N ASP A 41 14.34 -1.10 -5.06
CA ASP A 41 14.85 0.25 -5.35
C ASP A 41 15.19 0.43 -6.84
N GLU A 42 15.73 -0.61 -7.47
CA GLU A 42 15.98 -0.67 -8.91
C GLU A 42 14.73 -1.16 -9.64
N TRP A 43 14.38 -0.48 -10.74
CA TRP A 43 13.16 -0.74 -11.51
C TRP A 43 13.08 -2.18 -12.05
N ASP A 44 14.21 -2.73 -12.49
CA ASP A 44 14.37 -4.09 -13.00
C ASP A 44 14.90 -5.07 -11.94
N GLY A 45 15.01 -4.62 -10.69
CA GLY A 45 15.38 -5.46 -9.56
C GLY A 45 14.30 -6.48 -9.17
N PRO A 46 14.55 -7.25 -8.11
CA PRO A 46 13.57 -8.21 -7.61
C PRO A 46 12.23 -7.55 -7.26
N HIS A 47 11.13 -8.24 -7.52
CA HIS A 47 9.80 -7.78 -7.17
C HIS A 47 8.94 -8.92 -6.65
N VAL A 48 7.85 -8.56 -5.96
CA VAL A 48 6.88 -9.53 -5.46
C VAL A 48 5.47 -9.05 -5.76
N GLN A 49 4.61 -9.98 -6.21
CA GLN A 49 3.18 -9.73 -6.32
C GLN A 49 2.48 -10.23 -5.05
N VAL A 50 1.61 -9.38 -4.51
CA VAL A 50 0.76 -9.67 -3.36
C VAL A 50 -0.67 -9.46 -3.77
N ASP A 51 -1.53 -10.45 -3.51
CA ASP A 51 -2.96 -10.40 -3.76
C ASP A 51 -3.72 -10.37 -2.43
N GLY A 52 -4.82 -9.61 -2.40
CA GLY A 52 -5.57 -9.42 -1.17
C GLY A 52 -6.86 -8.63 -1.34
N ARG A 53 -7.44 -8.24 -0.20
CA ARG A 53 -8.71 -7.52 -0.12
C ARG A 53 -8.55 -6.15 0.49
N ALA A 54 -8.85 -5.12 -0.30
CA ALA A 54 -8.87 -3.74 0.12
C ALA A 54 -10.17 -3.37 0.84
N ARG A 55 -10.03 -2.67 1.96
CA ARG A 55 -11.08 -1.85 2.58
C ARG A 55 -10.67 -0.39 2.48
N VAL A 56 -11.59 0.46 2.01
CA VAL A 56 -11.39 1.91 2.02
C VAL A 56 -11.98 2.46 3.30
N LEU A 57 -11.15 3.12 4.10
CA LEU A 57 -11.55 3.85 5.30
C LEU A 57 -11.52 5.35 4.98
N ASP A 58 -12.61 6.03 5.29
CA ASP A 58 -12.73 7.48 5.12
C ASP A 58 -12.60 8.17 6.48
N MET A 59 -12.44 9.50 6.48
CA MET A 59 -12.46 10.25 7.73
C MET A 59 -13.80 10.10 8.45
N PRO A 60 -13.81 9.99 9.79
CA PRO A 60 -12.65 10.03 10.69
C PRO A 60 -11.96 8.66 10.91
N GLU A 61 -12.55 7.54 10.46
CA GLU A 61 -12.03 6.17 10.68
C GLU A 61 -10.62 5.96 10.12
N ALA A 62 -10.26 6.67 9.05
CA ALA A 62 -8.95 6.57 8.41
C ALA A 62 -7.79 7.11 9.27
N LEU A 63 -8.06 7.96 10.27
CA LEU A 63 -7.05 8.83 10.88
C LEU A 63 -5.92 8.05 11.55
N ASP A 64 -6.25 7.06 12.38
CA ASP A 64 -5.23 6.28 13.09
C ASP A 64 -4.37 5.46 12.12
N GLY A 65 -4.99 4.86 11.11
CA GLY A 65 -4.23 4.12 10.10
C GLY A 65 -3.39 5.02 9.18
N LEU A 66 -3.72 6.30 9.04
CA LEU A 66 -2.87 7.29 8.35
C LEU A 66 -1.66 7.71 9.18
N VAL A 67 -1.72 7.61 10.50
CA VAL A 67 -0.56 7.76 11.40
C VAL A 67 0.35 6.54 11.26
N ASP A 68 -0.21 5.33 11.29
CA ASP A 68 0.56 4.10 11.07
C ASP A 68 1.24 4.11 9.70
N TYR A 69 0.50 4.47 8.64
CA TYR A 69 1.05 4.66 7.30
C TYR A 69 2.27 5.60 7.31
N PHE A 70 2.17 6.77 7.95
CA PHE A 70 3.29 7.72 8.01
C PHE A 70 4.50 7.12 8.72
N ARG A 71 4.29 6.45 9.86
CA ARG A 71 5.35 5.75 10.58
C ARG A 71 6.10 4.76 9.71
N CYS A 72 5.36 3.94 8.95
CA CYS A 72 5.95 2.93 8.09
C CYS A 72 6.85 3.53 6.99
N ILE A 73 6.46 4.67 6.40
CA ILE A 73 7.15 5.22 5.22
C ILE A 73 8.09 6.39 5.51
N SER A 74 8.00 6.99 6.70
CA SER A 74 8.70 8.25 7.03
C SER A 74 9.17 8.34 8.48
N GLY A 75 8.90 7.33 9.32
CA GLY A 75 9.28 7.34 10.73
C GLY A 75 8.39 8.23 11.60
N GLU A 76 8.94 8.84 12.66
CA GLU A 76 8.14 9.65 13.58
C GLU A 76 7.91 11.08 13.08
N HIS A 77 6.68 11.58 13.22
CA HIS A 77 6.36 12.98 12.97
C HIS A 77 6.70 13.83 14.22
N PRO A 78 7.30 15.02 14.08
CA PRO A 78 7.62 15.89 15.21
C PRO A 78 6.36 16.43 15.94
N ASP A 79 5.23 16.52 15.25
CA ASP A 79 3.94 16.97 15.78
C ASP A 79 2.77 16.12 15.22
N TRP A 80 2.32 15.13 15.98
CA TRP A 80 1.25 14.24 15.52
C TRP A 80 -0.12 14.91 15.46
N ASP A 81 -0.36 15.95 16.24
CA ASP A 81 -1.65 16.65 16.28
C ASP A 81 -1.80 17.50 15.01
N GLU A 82 -0.75 18.24 14.62
CA GLU A 82 -0.72 18.97 13.34
C GLU A 82 -0.95 18.02 12.14
N TYR A 83 -0.27 16.87 12.15
CA TYR A 83 -0.44 15.87 11.09
C TYR A 83 -1.89 15.37 11.01
N ARG A 84 -2.50 15.03 12.16
CA ARG A 84 -3.88 14.55 12.23
C ARG A 84 -4.87 15.60 11.72
N GLU A 85 -4.71 16.86 12.14
CA GLU A 85 -5.52 17.98 11.66
C GLU A 85 -5.35 18.19 10.15
N ALA A 86 -4.12 18.10 9.64
CA ALA A 86 -3.85 18.21 8.21
C ALA A 86 -4.52 17.09 7.41
N MET A 87 -4.46 15.84 7.87
CA MET A 87 -5.12 14.71 7.20
C MET A 87 -6.64 14.87 7.19
N ALA A 88 -7.24 15.26 8.32
CA ALA A 88 -8.67 15.50 8.44
C ALA A 88 -9.13 16.62 7.51
N ARG A 89 -8.42 17.76 7.50
CA ARG A 89 -8.69 18.90 6.61
C ARG A 89 -8.56 18.56 5.13
N GLN A 90 -7.62 17.68 4.78
CA GLN A 90 -7.44 17.18 3.41
C GLN A 90 -8.46 16.11 3.03
N ASN A 91 -9.29 15.64 3.97
CA ASN A 91 -10.27 14.57 3.79
C ASN A 91 -9.64 13.32 3.12
N LYS A 92 -8.46 12.91 3.61
CA LYS A 92 -7.78 11.73 3.08
C LYS A 92 -8.51 10.44 3.47
N SER A 93 -8.39 9.43 2.61
CA SER A 93 -8.81 8.06 2.89
C SER A 93 -7.58 7.16 3.05
N LEU A 94 -7.78 6.02 3.70
CA LEU A 94 -6.82 4.93 3.78
C LEU A 94 -7.33 3.74 2.98
N LEU A 95 -6.53 3.19 2.08
CA LEU A 95 -6.72 1.80 1.63
C LEU A 95 -5.95 0.90 2.60
N ARG A 96 -6.67 0.02 3.29
CA ARG A 96 -6.10 -1.06 4.09
C ARG A 96 -6.33 -2.37 3.37
N ILE A 97 -5.28 -3.16 3.19
CA ILE A 97 -5.31 -4.36 2.37
C ILE A 97 -4.92 -5.55 3.24
N GLU A 98 -5.88 -6.42 3.48
CA GLU A 98 -5.64 -7.74 4.07
C GLU A 98 -4.96 -8.62 3.02
N ILE A 99 -3.79 -9.16 3.36
CA ILE A 99 -3.02 -10.02 2.46
C ILE A 99 -3.65 -11.42 2.45
N GLU A 100 -3.97 -11.95 1.28
CA GLU A 100 -4.50 -13.30 1.12
C GLU A 100 -3.42 -14.27 0.62
N GLU A 101 -2.62 -13.85 -0.36
CA GLU A 101 -1.52 -14.65 -0.92
C GLU A 101 -0.42 -13.76 -1.51
N TRP A 102 0.77 -14.31 -1.70
CA TRP A 102 1.87 -13.64 -2.38
C TRP A 102 2.70 -14.64 -3.19
N GLY A 103 3.18 -14.21 -4.35
CA GLY A 103 4.01 -15.02 -5.25
C GLY A 103 5.48 -15.07 -4.81
N PRO A 104 6.33 -15.87 -5.47
CA PRO A 104 7.76 -15.87 -5.19
C PRO A 104 8.39 -14.50 -5.48
N ILE A 105 9.55 -14.23 -4.87
CA ILE A 105 10.38 -13.07 -5.24
C ILE A 105 10.90 -13.31 -6.66
N ALA A 106 10.39 -12.54 -7.61
CA ALA A 106 10.77 -12.60 -9.01
C ALA A 106 11.98 -11.71 -9.26
N THR A 107 13.11 -12.29 -9.67
CA THR A 107 14.38 -11.59 -9.89
C THR A 107 14.62 -11.18 -11.34
N GLY A 108 13.64 -11.40 -12.23
CA GLY A 108 13.86 -11.33 -13.67
C GLY A 108 14.89 -12.36 -14.16
N GLY A 109 15.24 -12.29 -15.44
CA GLY A 109 16.24 -13.16 -16.06
C GLY A 109 15.69 -14.43 -16.71
N PHE A 110 16.60 -15.23 -17.26
CA PHE A 110 16.26 -16.49 -17.88
C PHE A 110 15.66 -17.45 -16.85
N PRO A 111 14.63 -18.23 -17.22
CA PRO A 111 14.25 -19.41 -16.46
C PRO A 111 15.49 -20.22 -16.05
N PRO A 112 15.53 -20.83 -14.84
CA PRO A 112 16.74 -21.51 -14.35
C PRO A 112 17.35 -22.50 -15.35
N HIS A 113 16.50 -23.18 -16.14
CA HIS A 113 16.92 -24.14 -17.16
C HIS A 113 17.65 -23.53 -18.38
N LEU A 114 17.58 -22.21 -18.59
CA LEU A 114 18.24 -21.50 -19.69
C LEU A 114 19.50 -20.73 -19.22
N ALA A 115 19.78 -20.65 -17.92
CA ALA A 115 20.95 -19.95 -17.38
C ALA A 115 22.25 -20.78 -17.43
N GLU A 116 22.15 -22.10 -17.64
CA GLU A 116 23.28 -23.04 -17.71
C GLU A 116 23.67 -23.44 -19.14
N SER A 117 23.09 -22.80 -20.17
CA SER A 117 23.31 -23.11 -21.60
C SER A 117 24.42 -22.27 -22.23
#